data_AF-A0A3M1EFX0-F1
#
_entry.id   AF-A0A3M1EFX0-F1
#
_cell.length_a   1.000
_cell.length_b   1.000
_cell.length_c   1.000
_cell.angle_alpha   90.00
_cell.angle_beta   90.00
_cell.angle_gamma   90.00
#
_symmetry.space_group_name_H-M   'P 1'
#
loop_
_entity.id
_entity.type
_entity.pdbx_description
1 polymer ?
#
loop_
_entity_poly.entity_id
_entity_poly.type
_entity_poly.pdbx_seq_one_letter_code
_entity_poly.pdbx_strand_id
1 'polypeptide(L)'
;MQTYLTLVSMVSLAGFYAATVVLARAVPTFVLGVDDSLATRGMLATALGVATAAFPLWRLHWTSLRRLWAARLANGGAYLFAVSSLGVVATAVSAGLLVTRVAMLLLGTIPASPAGWANVLNGLFLFLVSWLLWRHHWLLLRHESSFSSRTGRRSPPSAMTRPDQSPQRRQQAA
;
A
#
# COMPACT_ATOMS: atom_id res chain seq x y z
N MET A 1 12.69 5.36 9.09
CA MET A 1 11.77 4.76 8.08
C MET A 1 11.36 3.33 8.43
N GLN A 2 12.29 2.48 8.89
CA GLN A 2 11.99 1.10 9.30
C GLN A 2 10.97 1.00 10.45
N THR A 3 11.09 1.88 11.46
CA THR A 3 10.16 1.97 12.60
C THR A 3 8.71 2.27 12.18
N TYR A 4 8.52 3.15 11.19
CA TYR A 4 7.19 3.52 10.68
C TYR A 4 6.49 2.34 10.00
N LEU A 5 7.21 1.56 9.20
CA LEU A 5 6.65 0.41 8.50
C LEU A 5 6.29 -0.74 9.44
N THR A 6 7.16 -1.00 10.42
CA THR A 6 6.87 -1.98 11.48
C THR A 6 5.63 -1.56 12.27
N LEU A 7 5.52 -0.27 12.61
CA LEU A 7 4.32 0.29 13.26
C LEU A 7 3.06 0.11 12.42
N VAL A 8 3.07 0.50 11.14
CA VAL A 8 1.90 0.37 10.25
C VAL A 8 1.48 -1.08 10.07
N SER A 9 2.45 -2.01 9.94
CA SER A 9 2.17 -3.45 9.84
C SER A 9 1.54 -3.99 11.13
N MET A 10 2.08 -3.63 12.30
CA MET A 10 1.58 -4.08 13.59
C MET A 10 0.20 -3.50 13.89
N VAL A 11 -0.03 -2.21 13.61
CA VAL A 11 -1.33 -1.57 13.80
C VAL A 11 -2.38 -2.16 12.85
N SER A 12 -2.01 -2.44 11.59
CA SER A 12 -2.93 -3.07 10.63
C SER A 12 -3.25 -4.52 11.03
N LEU A 13 -2.27 -5.27 11.53
CA LEU A 13 -2.47 -6.63 12.04
C LEU A 13 -3.35 -6.64 13.30
N ALA A 14 -3.09 -5.72 14.24
CA ALA A 14 -3.88 -5.56 15.45
C ALA A 14 -5.33 -5.16 15.12
N GLY A 15 -5.53 -4.22 14.20
CA GLY A 15 -6.85 -3.81 13.72
C GLY A 15 -7.61 -4.95 13.05
N PHE A 16 -6.94 -5.72 12.18
CA PHE A 16 -7.53 -6.92 11.56
C PHE A 16 -7.92 -7.96 12.62
N TYR A 17 -7.02 -8.25 13.56
CA TYR A 17 -7.27 -9.23 14.62
C TYR A 17 -8.45 -8.80 15.50
N ALA A 18 -8.47 -7.54 15.96
CA ALA A 18 -9.56 -6.99 16.75
C ALA A 18 -10.91 -7.07 16.01
N ALA A 19 -10.94 -6.72 14.73
CA ALA A 19 -12.13 -6.83 13.90
C ALA A 19 -12.60 -8.29 13.75
N THR A 20 -11.67 -9.23 13.60
CA THR A 20 -11.98 -10.67 13.50
C THR A 20 -12.56 -11.21 14.81
N VAL A 21 -12.04 -10.75 15.96
CA VAL A 21 -12.58 -11.12 17.29
C VAL A 21 -14.00 -10.58 17.48
N VAL A 22 -14.26 -9.33 17.06
CA VAL A 22 -15.60 -8.75 17.11
C VAL A 22 -16.56 -9.53 16.20
N LEU A 23 -16.15 -9.88 14.99
CA LEU A 23 -16.95 -10.72 14.09
C LEU A 23 -17.24 -12.09 14.68
N ALA A 24 -16.25 -12.77 15.24
CA ALA A 24 -16.41 -14.08 15.85
C ALA A 24 -17.41 -14.09 17.02
N ARG A 25 -17.56 -12.95 17.72
CA ARG A 25 -18.52 -12.79 18.82
C ARG A 25 -19.91 -12.38 18.34
N ALA A 26 -19.99 -11.45 17.39
CA ALA A 26 -21.26 -10.86 16.96
C ALA A 26 -21.98 -11.68 15.88
N VAL A 27 -21.26 -12.44 15.06
CA VAL A 27 -21.87 -13.26 14.00
C VAL A 27 -22.77 -14.36 14.56
N PRO A 28 -22.36 -15.17 15.55
CA PRO A 28 -23.23 -16.22 16.09
C PRO A 28 -24.48 -15.66 16.75
N THR A 29 -24.37 -14.58 17.52
CA THR A 29 -25.53 -13.96 18.19
C THR A 29 -26.52 -13.39 17.19
N PHE A 30 -26.03 -12.81 16.09
CA PHE A 30 -26.85 -12.29 15.01
C PHE A 30 -27.50 -13.41 14.17
N VAL A 31 -26.72 -14.42 13.75
CA VAL A 31 -27.20 -15.53 12.92
C VAL A 31 -28.19 -16.42 13.66
N LEU A 32 -27.98 -16.63 14.96
CA LEU A 32 -28.88 -17.41 15.81
C LEU A 32 -30.09 -16.58 16.29
N GLY A 33 -30.20 -15.31 15.89
CA GLY A 33 -31.31 -14.42 16.28
C GLY A 33 -31.36 -14.08 17.77
N VAL A 34 -30.26 -14.28 18.50
CA VAL A 34 -30.16 -14.01 19.94
C VAL A 34 -30.16 -12.50 20.23
N ASP A 35 -29.55 -11.72 19.33
CA ASP A 35 -29.59 -10.25 19.38
C ASP A 35 -29.51 -9.67 17.97
N ASP A 36 -30.58 -9.01 17.56
CA ASP A 36 -30.74 -8.35 16.25
C ASP A 36 -30.88 -6.83 16.39
N SER A 37 -30.30 -6.26 17.45
CA SER A 37 -30.33 -4.82 17.69
C SER A 37 -29.57 -4.03 16.60
N LEU A 38 -29.98 -2.77 16.42
CA LEU A 38 -29.25 -1.81 15.57
C LEU A 38 -27.77 -1.67 15.98
N ALA A 39 -27.48 -1.81 17.28
CA ALA A 39 -26.12 -1.79 17.81
C ALA A 39 -25.29 -2.98 17.30
N THR A 40 -25.83 -4.21 17.38
CA THR A 40 -25.16 -5.43 16.93
C THR A 40 -24.93 -5.43 15.41
N ARG A 41 -25.92 -4.96 14.63
CA ARG A 41 -25.77 -4.74 13.18
C ARG A 41 -24.69 -3.70 12.84
N GLY A 42 -24.64 -2.60 13.59
CA GLY A 42 -23.60 -1.57 13.43
C GLY A 42 -22.20 -2.10 13.74
N MET A 43 -22.04 -2.85 14.83
CA MET A 43 -20.77 -3.50 15.19
C MET A 43 -20.29 -4.47 14.11
N LEU A 44 -21.19 -5.29 13.56
CA LEU A 44 -20.88 -6.20 12.45
C LEU A 44 -20.42 -5.44 11.20
N ALA A 45 -21.15 -4.39 10.82
CA ALA A 45 -20.79 -3.58 9.66
C ALA A 45 -19.40 -2.94 9.80
N THR A 46 -19.11 -2.36 10.98
CA THR A 46 -17.79 -1.78 11.27
C THR A 46 -16.69 -2.84 11.27
N ALA A 47 -16.92 -3.98 11.91
CA ALA A 47 -15.92 -5.03 11.98
C ALA A 47 -15.63 -5.64 10.60
N LEU A 48 -16.64 -5.82 9.75
CA LEU A 48 -16.45 -6.23 8.34
C LEU A 48 -15.63 -5.20 7.56
N GLY A 49 -15.95 -3.91 7.70
CA GLY A 49 -15.21 -2.84 7.04
C GLY A 49 -13.74 -2.79 7.45
N VAL A 50 -13.47 -2.86 8.76
CA VAL A 50 -12.10 -2.87 9.29
C VAL A 50 -11.34 -4.12 8.86
N ALA A 51 -11.94 -5.30 8.94
CA ALA A 51 -11.29 -6.55 8.54
C ALA A 51 -10.92 -6.54 7.04
N THR A 52 -11.85 -6.07 6.19
CA THR A 52 -11.66 -6.01 4.74
C THR A 52 -10.60 -4.98 4.33
N ALA A 53 -10.47 -3.88 5.07
CA ALA A 53 -9.43 -2.88 4.84
C ALA A 53 -8.05 -3.32 5.36
N ALA A 54 -8.01 -3.86 6.57
CA ALA A 54 -6.78 -4.12 7.29
C ALA A 54 -5.99 -5.32 6.75
N PHE A 55 -6.66 -6.37 6.27
CA PHE A 55 -5.99 -7.57 5.77
C PHE A 55 -5.17 -7.35 4.50
N PRO A 56 -5.72 -6.74 3.42
CA PRO A 56 -4.95 -6.44 2.22
C PRO A 56 -3.81 -5.47 2.51
N LEU A 57 -4.03 -4.48 3.40
CA LEU A 57 -3.00 -3.58 3.89
C LEU A 57 -1.83 -4.32 4.51
N TRP A 58 -2.12 -5.16 5.51
CA TRP A 58 -1.11 -5.94 6.20
C TRP A 58 -0.34 -6.82 5.21
N ARG A 59 -1.04 -7.53 4.31
CA ARG A 59 -0.43 -8.42 3.32
C ARG A 59 0.45 -7.66 2.32
N LEU A 60 -0.03 -6.54 1.77
CA LEU A 60 0.73 -5.69 0.86
C LEU A 60 1.95 -5.08 1.54
N HIS A 61 1.78 -4.64 2.80
CA HIS A 61 2.88 -4.06 3.56
C HIS A 61 3.93 -5.12 3.86
N TRP A 62 3.54 -6.28 4.38
CA TRP A 62 4.44 -7.40 4.68
C TRP A 62 5.25 -7.85 3.45
N THR A 63 4.58 -8.03 2.31
CA THR A 63 5.23 -8.43 1.06
C THR A 63 6.16 -7.35 0.49
N SER A 64 5.78 -6.08 0.60
CA SER A 64 6.61 -4.96 0.18
C SER A 64 7.82 -4.79 1.09
N LEU A 65 7.64 -4.91 2.40
CA LEU A 65 8.69 -4.82 3.42
C LEU A 65 9.75 -5.89 3.18
N ARG A 66 9.34 -7.13 2.87
CA ARG A 66 10.26 -8.22 2.47
C ARG A 66 11.07 -7.89 1.21
N ARG A 67 10.43 -7.32 0.17
CA ARG A 67 11.10 -7.01 -1.11
C ARG A 67 11.99 -5.78 -1.03
N LEU A 68 11.61 -4.79 -0.21
CA LEU A 68 12.34 -3.54 -0.05
C LEU A 68 13.53 -3.66 0.89
N TRP A 69 13.45 -4.55 1.88
CA TRP A 69 14.61 -4.99 2.66
C TRP A 69 15.75 -5.48 1.77
N ALA A 70 15.41 -6.17 0.68
CA ALA A 70 16.40 -6.72 -0.24
C ALA A 70 17.00 -5.69 -1.21
N ALA A 71 16.34 -4.54 -1.46
CA ALA A 71 16.64 -3.71 -2.62
C ALA A 71 16.89 -2.21 -2.37
N ARG A 72 16.40 -1.61 -1.27
CA ARG A 72 16.25 -0.13 -1.20
C ARG A 72 17.00 0.62 -0.10
N LEU A 73 17.82 -0.02 0.72
CA LEU A 73 18.66 0.72 1.69
C LEU A 73 19.77 1.58 1.02
N ALA A 74 20.00 1.48 -0.30
CA ALA A 74 21.14 2.14 -0.94
C ALA A 74 20.89 3.51 -1.63
N ASN A 75 19.73 3.78 -2.24
CA ASN A 75 19.64 4.85 -3.27
C ASN A 75 18.40 5.78 -3.18
N GLY A 76 18.19 6.49 -2.06
CA GLY A 76 17.29 7.67 -2.03
C GLY A 76 15.78 7.44 -2.24
N GLY A 77 15.32 6.21 -2.47
CA GLY A 77 13.91 5.87 -2.74
C GLY A 77 12.95 5.96 -1.53
N ALA A 78 13.36 6.65 -0.46
CA ALA A 78 12.62 6.73 0.80
C ALA A 78 11.33 7.56 0.69
N TYR A 79 11.40 8.71 0.05
CA TYR A 79 10.27 9.63 -0.13
C TYR A 79 9.14 8.98 -0.95
N LEU A 80 9.49 8.51 -2.14
CA LEU A 80 8.60 7.83 -3.09
C LEU A 80 7.92 6.59 -2.49
N PHE A 81 8.66 5.88 -1.63
CA PHE A 81 8.13 4.75 -0.90
C PHE A 81 7.17 5.17 0.23
N ALA A 82 7.47 6.26 0.96
CA ALA A 82 6.58 6.80 1.99
C ALA A 82 5.25 7.30 1.39
N VAL A 83 5.29 8.07 0.31
CA VAL A 83 4.09 8.57 -0.40
C VAL A 83 3.24 7.41 -0.92
N SER A 84 3.88 6.39 -1.52
CA SER A 84 3.15 5.20 -1.97
C SER A 84 2.52 4.42 -0.82
N SER A 85 3.21 4.33 0.32
CA SER A 85 2.66 3.67 1.53
C SER A 85 1.44 4.41 2.06
N LEU A 86 1.49 5.74 2.13
CA LEU A 86 0.34 6.57 2.50
C LEU A 86 -0.83 6.38 1.52
N GLY A 87 -0.55 6.26 0.22
CA GLY A 87 -1.57 5.97 -0.79
C GLY A 87 -2.26 4.62 -0.58
N VAL A 88 -1.51 3.56 -0.21
CA VAL A 88 -2.11 2.25 0.13
C VAL A 88 -3.00 2.39 1.37
N VAL A 89 -2.52 3.06 2.42
CA VAL A 89 -3.27 3.28 3.67
C VAL A 89 -4.57 4.02 3.38
N ALA A 90 -4.51 5.14 2.64
CA ALA A 90 -5.68 5.90 2.25
C ALA A 90 -6.67 5.06 1.43
N THR A 91 -6.18 4.26 0.47
CA THR A 91 -7.03 3.40 -0.37
C THR A 91 -7.79 2.39 0.47
N ALA A 92 -7.10 1.77 1.41
CA ALA A 92 -7.70 0.75 2.27
C ALA A 92 -8.65 1.34 3.32
N VAL A 93 -8.34 2.51 3.90
CA VAL A 93 -9.30 3.23 4.77
C VAL A 93 -10.58 3.55 3.99
N SER A 94 -10.46 4.09 2.78
CA SER A 94 -11.61 4.39 1.92
C SER A 94 -12.38 3.11 1.54
N ALA A 95 -11.69 2.01 1.26
CA ALA A 95 -12.32 0.71 1.00
C ALA A 95 -13.08 0.20 2.23
N GLY A 96 -12.50 0.29 3.42
CA GLY A 96 -13.15 -0.11 4.67
C GLY A 96 -14.39 0.72 4.97
N LEU A 97 -14.31 2.05 4.75
CA LEU A 97 -15.47 2.93 4.88
C LEU A 97 -16.57 2.59 3.87
N LEU A 98 -16.21 2.31 2.61
CA LEU A 98 -17.17 1.87 1.60
C LEU A 98 -17.86 0.57 2.02
N VAL A 99 -17.09 -0.46 2.41
CA VAL A 99 -17.63 -1.75 2.86
C VAL A 99 -18.53 -1.56 4.09
N THR A 100 -18.11 -0.74 5.05
CA THR A 100 -18.93 -0.41 6.23
C THR A 100 -20.26 0.21 5.82
N ARG A 101 -20.25 1.19 4.91
CA ARG A 101 -21.47 1.87 4.45
C ARG A 101 -22.40 0.91 3.68
N VAL A 102 -21.84 0.04 2.84
CA VAL A 102 -22.61 -1.00 2.14
C VAL A 102 -23.21 -1.98 3.15
N ALA A 103 -22.43 -2.48 4.11
CA ALA A 103 -22.91 -3.38 5.14
C ALA A 103 -23.99 -2.72 6.01
N MET A 104 -23.82 -1.45 6.38
CA MET A 104 -24.82 -0.69 7.13
C MET A 104 -26.15 -0.57 6.38
N LEU A 105 -26.10 -0.34 5.07
CA LEU A 105 -27.28 -0.29 4.21
C LEU A 105 -27.96 -1.68 4.11
N LEU A 106 -27.18 -2.74 3.88
CA LEU A 106 -27.68 -4.11 3.78
C LEU A 106 -28.30 -4.64 5.09
N LEU A 107 -27.72 -4.27 6.23
CA LEU A 107 -28.22 -4.62 7.55
C LEU A 107 -29.34 -3.68 8.03
N GLY A 108 -29.74 -2.70 7.23
CA GLY A 108 -30.84 -1.78 7.56
C GLY A 108 -30.51 -0.81 8.71
N THR A 109 -29.24 -0.63 9.05
CA THR A 109 -28.82 0.38 10.04
C THR A 109 -28.86 1.81 9.47
N ILE A 110 -28.81 1.94 8.14
CA ILE A 110 -29.06 3.18 7.41
C ILE A 110 -30.24 2.92 6.47
N PRO A 111 -31.21 3.85 6.36
CA PRO A 111 -32.34 3.69 5.46
C PRO A 111 -31.88 3.59 4.00
N ALA A 112 -32.52 2.72 3.22
CA ALA A 112 -32.34 2.61 1.77
C ALA A 112 -33.00 3.79 1.00
N SER A 113 -32.88 4.99 1.55
CA SER A 113 -33.35 6.24 0.96
C SER A 113 -32.29 6.85 0.04
N PRO A 114 -32.63 7.86 -0.77
CA PRO A 114 -31.66 8.59 -1.58
C PRO A 114 -30.45 9.09 -0.77
N ALA A 115 -30.66 9.50 0.49
CA ALA A 115 -29.58 9.92 1.39
C ALA A 115 -28.66 8.76 1.81
N GLY A 116 -29.22 7.57 2.07
CA GLY A 116 -28.42 6.37 2.37
C GLY A 116 -27.55 5.95 1.18
N TRP A 117 -28.12 5.95 -0.03
CA TRP A 117 -27.38 5.68 -1.26
C TRP A 117 -26.32 6.74 -1.57
N ALA A 118 -26.60 8.03 -1.33
CA ALA A 118 -25.61 9.09 -1.47
C ALA A 118 -24.38 8.86 -0.58
N ASN A 119 -24.56 8.35 0.64
CA ASN A 119 -23.45 7.97 1.51
C ASN A 119 -22.59 6.84 0.93
N VAL A 120 -23.22 5.81 0.35
CA VAL A 120 -22.50 4.70 -0.31
C VAL A 120 -21.73 5.21 -1.52
N LEU A 121 -22.37 6.02 -2.38
CA LEU A 121 -21.74 6.59 -3.58
C LEU A 121 -20.57 7.51 -3.24
N ASN A 122 -20.68 8.32 -2.18
CA ASN A 122 -19.56 9.12 -1.68
C ASN A 122 -18.38 8.22 -1.22
N GLY A 123 -18.68 7.10 -0.56
CA GLY A 123 -17.65 6.12 -0.17
C GLY A 123 -16.96 5.50 -1.38
N LEU A 124 -17.75 5.18 -2.42
CA LEU A 124 -17.25 4.63 -3.68
C LEU A 124 -16.36 5.64 -4.40
N PHE A 125 -16.78 6.90 -4.47
CA PHE A 125 -15.98 7.97 -5.06
C PHE A 125 -14.63 8.14 -4.35
N LEU A 126 -14.62 8.23 -3.02
CA LEU A 126 -13.39 8.34 -2.24
C LEU A 126 -12.46 7.14 -2.43
N PHE A 127 -13.02 5.92 -2.50
CA PHE A 127 -12.27 4.72 -2.78
C PHE A 127 -11.63 4.77 -4.19
N LEU A 128 -12.41 5.11 -5.21
CA LEU A 128 -11.92 5.19 -6.59
C LEU A 128 -10.83 6.25 -6.75
N VAL A 129 -11.01 7.45 -6.20
CA VAL A 129 -10.01 8.52 -6.25
C VAL A 129 -8.72 8.09 -5.57
N SER A 130 -8.82 7.52 -4.36
CA SER A 130 -7.66 7.06 -3.60
C SER A 130 -6.91 5.93 -4.33
N TRP A 131 -7.66 4.96 -4.85
CA TRP A 131 -7.11 3.85 -5.62
C TRP A 131 -6.42 4.33 -6.90
N LEU A 132 -7.07 5.20 -7.68
CA LEU A 132 -6.49 5.73 -8.92
C LEU A 132 -5.20 6.50 -8.65
N LEU A 133 -5.19 7.35 -7.61
CA LEU A 133 -4.00 8.12 -7.23
C LEU A 133 -2.85 7.21 -6.79
N TRP A 134 -3.15 6.19 -5.99
CA TRP A 134 -2.15 5.19 -5.58
C TRP A 134 -1.62 4.40 -6.78
N ARG A 135 -2.51 3.93 -7.67
CA ARG A 135 -2.14 3.18 -8.88
C ARG A 135 -1.27 4.03 -9.80
N HIS A 136 -1.60 5.31 -9.96
CA HIS A 136 -0.80 6.26 -10.74
C HIS A 136 0.62 6.40 -10.16
N HIS A 137 0.75 6.65 -8.85
CA HIS A 137 2.05 6.71 -8.18
C HIS A 137 2.85 5.41 -8.34
N TRP A 138 2.20 4.26 -8.19
CA TRP A 138 2.85 2.97 -8.35
C TRP A 138 3.41 2.76 -9.77
N LEU A 139 2.70 3.23 -10.80
CA LEU A 139 3.18 3.17 -12.18
C LEU A 139 4.38 4.09 -12.41
N LEU A 140 4.37 5.30 -11.86
CA LEU A 140 5.52 6.21 -11.90
C LEU A 140 6.78 5.57 -11.29
N LEU A 141 6.65 4.91 -10.13
CA LEU A 141 7.75 4.20 -9.48
C LEU A 141 8.38 3.11 -10.37
N ARG A 142 7.55 2.39 -11.12
CA ARG A 142 8.04 1.34 -12.03
C ARG A 142 8.82 1.93 -13.19
N HIS A 143 8.38 3.06 -13.73
CA HIS A 143 9.09 3.72 -14.82
C HIS A 143 10.46 4.25 -14.40
N GLU A 144 10.58 4.90 -13.25
CA GLU A 144 11.87 5.41 -12.76
C GLU A 144 12.87 4.29 -12.48
N SER A 145 12.40 3.16 -11.91
CA SER A 145 13.27 2.01 -11.64
C SER A 145 13.87 1.40 -12.91
N SER A 146 13.13 1.47 -14.03
CA SER A 146 13.58 0.98 -15.33
C SER A 146 14.68 1.88 -15.91
N PHE A 147 14.59 3.21 -15.69
CA PHE A 147 15.54 4.18 -16.21
C PHE A 147 16.91 4.08 -15.52
N SER A 148 16.92 3.96 -14.20
CA SER A 148 18.15 3.85 -13.40
C SER A 148 18.96 2.58 -13.73
N SER A 149 18.28 1.46 -14.03
CA SER A 149 18.95 0.23 -14.48
C SER A 149 19.63 0.35 -15.84
N ARG A 150 19.11 1.23 -16.72
CA ARG A 150 19.60 1.40 -18.10
C ARG A 150 20.78 2.36 -18.15
N THR A 151 20.86 3.34 -17.26
CA THR A 151 22.00 4.26 -17.15
C THR A 151 23.17 3.65 -16.38
N GLY A 152 22.92 2.85 -15.33
CA GLY A 152 23.97 2.15 -14.57
C GLY A 152 24.72 1.06 -15.36
N ARG A 153 24.19 0.61 -16.50
CA ARG A 153 24.82 -0.40 -17.36
C ARG A 153 25.71 0.17 -18.47
N ARG A 154 25.70 1.49 -18.67
CA ARG A 154 26.75 2.16 -19.44
C ARG A 154 27.91 2.42 -18.48
N SER A 155 28.68 1.38 -18.20
CA SER A 155 30.08 1.60 -17.86
C SER A 155 30.64 2.47 -18.99
N PRO A 156 31.29 3.61 -18.71
CA PRO A 156 31.95 4.37 -19.76
C PRO A 156 32.84 3.37 -20.51
N PRO A 157 32.85 3.38 -21.86
CA PRO A 157 33.78 2.54 -22.60
C PRO A 157 35.13 2.82 -21.99
N SER A 158 35.71 1.80 -21.33
CA SER A 158 37.00 1.89 -20.66
C SER A 158 37.89 2.61 -21.66
N ALA A 159 38.25 3.85 -21.32
CA ALA A 159 39.05 4.68 -22.18
C ALA A 159 40.24 3.81 -22.52
N MET A 160 40.28 3.39 -23.78
CA MET A 160 41.29 2.51 -24.32
C MET A 160 42.60 3.20 -23.97
N THR A 161 43.29 2.69 -22.95
CA THR A 161 44.55 3.20 -22.45
C THR A 161 45.44 3.21 -23.66
N ARG A 162 45.60 4.40 -24.24
CA ARG A 162 46.47 4.67 -25.36
C ARG A 162 47.87 4.37 -24.82
N PRO A 163 48.55 3.29 -25.25
CA PRO A 163 49.89 3.05 -24.79
C PRO A 163 50.76 4.17 -25.35
N ASP A 164 51.45 4.83 -24.44
CA ASP A 164 52.68 5.59 -24.62
C ASP A 164 52.97 6.08 -26.04
N GLN A 165 52.65 7.35 -26.27
CA GLN A 165 53.57 8.16 -27.05
C GLN A 165 54.78 8.48 -26.17
N SER A 166 55.78 7.61 -26.28
CA SER A 166 57.23 7.87 -26.32
C SER A 166 57.73 9.27 -25.97
N PRO A 167 58.90 9.33 -25.30
CA PRO A 167 59.91 10.25 -25.78
C PRO A 167 61.29 9.60 -25.89
N GLN A 168 61.87 9.76 -27.08
CA GLN A 168 63.19 10.32 -27.27
C GLN A 168 64.44 9.54 -26.82
N ARG A 169 65.33 9.45 -27.82
CA ARG A 169 66.71 9.94 -27.77
C ARG A 169 67.61 9.30 -26.72
N ARG A 170 68.39 8.33 -27.18
CA ARG A 170 69.87 8.29 -27.12
C ARG A 170 70.27 6.89 -27.58
N GLN A 171 71.36 6.78 -28.32
CA GLN A 171 71.82 5.58 -29.06
C GLN A 171 71.03 5.45 -30.39
N GLN A 172 71.60 5.55 -31.59
CA GLN A 172 72.96 5.22 -32.03
C GLN A 172 73.37 6.18 -33.16
N ALA A 173 74.29 7.09 -32.83
CA ALA A 173 75.33 7.54 -33.75
C ALA A 173 76.63 7.05 -33.11
N ALA A 174 77.19 5.95 -33.62
CA ALA A 174 78.57 5.49 -33.46
C ALA A 174 78.75 4.27 -34.36
#